data_AF-A0A522ABG9-F1
#
_entry.id   AF-A0A522ABG9-F1
#
_cell.length_a   1.000
_cell.length_b   1.000
_cell.length_c   1.000
_cell.angle_alpha   90.00
_cell.angle_beta   90.00
_cell.angle_gamma   90.00
#
_symmetry.space_group_name_H-M   'P 1'
#
loop_
_entity.id
_entity.type
_entity.pdbx_description
1 polymer ?
#
loop_
_entity_poly.entity_id
_entity_poly.type
_entity_poly.pdbx_seq_one_letter_code
_entity_poly.pdbx_strand_id
1 'polypeptide(L)' 'MTETLTWPRKTRELHNHHFDSTIWNDFRFRDDDIVIATYAKSGTTWTQQIVAQMLFGGDPELPVAEM' A
#
# COMPACT_ATOMS: atom_id res chain seq x y z
N MET A 1 -30.48 5.07 -0.03
CA MET A 1 -29.69 6.05 0.74
C MET A 1 -28.26 5.56 0.71
N THR A 2 -27.35 6.28 0.05
CA THR A 2 -25.93 5.93 0.03
C THR A 2 -25.29 6.40 1.33
N GLU A 3 -24.89 5.46 2.19
CA GLU A 3 -24.07 5.79 3.35
C GLU A 3 -22.77 6.45 2.89
N THR A 4 -22.43 7.57 3.52
CA THR A 4 -21.18 8.26 3.25
C THR A 4 -20.07 7.52 3.99
N LEU A 5 -19.21 6.80 3.25
CA LEU A 5 -18.03 6.16 3.85
C LEU A 5 -17.14 7.22 4.49
N THR A 6 -16.91 7.08 5.80
CA THR A 6 -15.95 7.91 6.52
C THR A 6 -14.57 7.27 6.44
N TRP A 7 -13.75 7.75 5.50
CA TRP A 7 -12.39 7.25 5.33
C TRP A 7 -11.47 7.65 6.50
N PRO A 8 -10.53 6.78 6.90
CA PRO A 8 -9.47 7.15 7.82
C PRO A 8 -8.73 8.40 7.33
N ARG A 9 -8.43 9.31 8.24
CA ARG A 9 -7.62 10.51 7.95
C ARG A 9 -6.31 10.45 8.72
N LYS A 10 -5.24 10.99 8.13
CA LYS A 10 -3.95 11.15 8.80
C LYS A 10 -4.16 11.99 10.08
N THR A 11 -3.86 11.41 11.24
CA THR A 11 -4.05 12.06 12.55
C THR A 11 -2.76 12.66 13.12
N ARG A 12 -1.59 12.21 12.65
CA ARG A 12 -0.27 12.69 13.08
C ARG A 12 0.82 12.33 12.07
N GLU A 13 2.01 12.86 12.29
CA GLU A 13 3.24 12.46 11.60
C GLU A 13 4.11 11.59 12.52
N LEU A 14 4.73 10.59 11.93
CA LEU A 14 5.87 9.85 12.46
C LEU A 14 7.13 10.42 11.82
N HIS A 15 8.01 11.02 12.62
CA HIS A 15 9.33 11.46 12.18
C HIS A 15 10.35 11.13 13.27
N ASN A 16 11.19 10.14 13.01
CA ASN A 16 12.26 9.66 13.86
C ASN A 16 13.31 8.93 13.02
N HIS A 17 14.35 8.41 13.68
CA HIS A 17 15.45 7.73 12.99
C HIS A 17 15.03 6.53 12.12
N HIS A 18 13.92 5.85 12.45
CA HIS A 18 13.45 4.66 11.73
C HIS A 18 12.25 4.93 10.81
N PHE A 19 11.55 6.05 10.99
CA PHE A 19 10.32 6.35 10.26
C PHE A 19 10.26 7.82 9.91
N ASP A 20 10.03 8.10 8.62
CA ASP A 20 9.64 9.42 8.14
C ASP A 20 8.36 9.30 7.30
N SER A 21 7.26 9.79 7.86
CA SER A 21 5.95 9.78 7.21
C SER A 21 5.62 11.09 6.49
N THR A 22 6.52 12.07 6.54
CA THR A 22 6.32 13.36 5.84
C THR A 22 6.32 13.17 4.31
N ILE A 23 6.96 12.11 3.81
CA ILE A 23 6.95 11.71 2.39
C ILE A 23 5.53 11.58 1.79
N TRP A 24 4.54 11.20 2.60
CA TRP A 24 3.15 11.06 2.14
C TRP A 24 2.44 12.40 1.91
N ASN A 25 2.98 13.52 2.41
CA ASN A 25 2.38 14.84 2.19
C ASN A 25 2.50 15.30 0.73
N ASP A 26 3.57 14.85 0.05
CA ASP A 26 3.86 15.24 -1.33
C ASP A 26 3.45 14.17 -2.35
N PHE A 27 3.06 12.98 -1.88
CA PHE A 27 2.58 11.90 -2.73
C PHE A 27 1.20 12.25 -3.32
N ARG A 28 1.11 12.28 -4.66
CA ARG A 28 -0.14 12.57 -5.37
C ARG A 28 -0.92 11.28 -5.58
N PHE A 29 -1.89 11.02 -4.72
CA PHE A 29 -2.79 9.87 -4.83
C PHE A 29 -3.64 9.92 -6.10
N ARG A 30 -3.82 8.75 -6.70
CA ARG A 30 -4.77 8.49 -7.78
C ARG A 30 -5.90 7.61 -7.26
N ASP A 31 -7.05 7.68 -7.91
CA ASP A 31 -8.23 6.90 -7.53
C ASP A 31 -8.03 5.38 -7.68
N ASP A 32 -7.04 4.97 -8.48
CA ASP A 32 -6.71 3.57 -8.79
C ASP A 32 -5.42 3.06 -8.13
N ASP A 33 -4.79 3.85 -7.25
CA ASP A 33 -3.59 3.42 -6.54
C ASP A 33 -3.89 2.29 -5.55
N ILE A 34 -3.03 1.27 -5.53
CA ILE A 34 -3.04 0.21 -4.52
C ILE A 34 -1.83 0.38 -3.60
N VAL A 35 -2.08 0.68 -2.33
CA VAL A 35 -1.02 0.85 -1.31
C VAL A 35 -0.97 -0.38 -0.40
N ILE A 36 0.17 -1.09 -0.42
CA ILE A 36 0.46 -2.18 0.51
C ILE A 36 1.43 -1.67 1.57
N ALA A 37 0.90 -1.37 2.76
CA ALA A 37 1.69 -0.87 3.89
C ALA A 37 1.40 -1.72 5.13
N THR A 38 2.40 -2.47 5.60
CA THR A 38 2.31 -3.27 6.82
C THR A 38 3.50 -2.96 7.73
N TYR A 39 3.37 -3.27 9.02
CA TYR A 39 4.54 -3.21 9.91
C TYR A 39 5.61 -4.19 9.41
N ALA A 40 6.87 -3.86 9.68
CA ALA A 40 7.99 -4.64 9.20
C ALA A 40 7.83 -6.12 9.57
N LYS A 41 8.02 -7.00 8.57
CA LYS A 41 7.94 -8.46 8.69
C LYS A 41 6.54 -9.03 8.95
N SER A 42 5.48 -8.27 8.72
CA SER A 42 4.08 -8.74 8.81
C SER A 42 3.53 -9.29 7.50
N GLY A 43 4.38 -9.86 6.62
CA GLY A 43 3.94 -10.53 5.39
C GLY A 43 3.72 -9.63 4.17
N THR A 44 4.34 -8.44 4.10
CA THR A 44 4.23 -7.51 2.96
C THR A 44 4.50 -8.20 1.61
N THR A 45 5.55 -9.02 1.55
CA THR A 45 5.93 -9.79 0.35
C THR A 45 4.83 -10.75 -0.10
N TRP A 46 4.14 -11.40 0.84
CA TRP A 46 3.07 -12.31 0.49
C TRP A 46 1.83 -11.57 -0.02
N THR A 47 1.48 -10.44 0.60
CA THR A 47 0.40 -9.58 0.11
C THR A 47 0.70 -9.00 -1.27
N GLN A 48 1.94 -8.56 -1.51
CA GLN A 48 2.40 -8.11 -2.83
C GLN A 48 2.21 -9.20 -3.89
N GLN A 49 2.60 -10.44 -3.59
CA GLN A 49 2.39 -11.57 -4.50
C GLN A 49 0.90 -11.76 -4.81
N ILE A 50 0.04 -11.83 -3.79
CA ILE A 50 -1.40 -12.05 -3.99
C ILE A 50 -2.02 -10.95 -4.88
N VAL A 51 -1.71 -9.68 -4.60
CA VAL A 51 -2.22 -8.55 -5.38
C VAL A 51 -1.70 -8.59 -6.82
N ALA A 52 -0.41 -8.85 -7.03
CA ALA A 52 0.15 -8.97 -8.37
C ALA A 52 -0.54 -10.09 -9.18
N GLN A 53 -0.77 -11.25 -8.58
CA GLN A 53 -1.47 -12.35 -9.25
C GLN A 53 -2.91 -11.98 -9.65
N MET A 54 -3.63 -11.19 -8.83
CA MET A 54 -4.96 -10.68 -9.19
C MET A 54 -4.90 -9.67 -10.35
N LEU A 55 -3.87 -8.82 -10.42
CA LEU A 55 -3.73 -7.79 -11.44
C LEU A 55 -3.24 -8.33 -12.79
N PHE A 56 -2.38 -9.35 -12.77
CA PHE A 56 -1.67 -9.85 -13.95
C PHE A 56 -2.16 -11.24 -14.40
N GLY A 57 -3.39 -11.60 -14.09
CA GLY A 57 -4.04 -12.81 -14.62
C GLY A 57 -3.52 -14.13 -14.06
N GLY A 58 -2.92 -14.11 -12.87
CA GLY A 58 -2.46 -15.31 -12.17
C GLY A 58 -1.22 -15.97 -12.79
N ASP A 59 -0.33 -15.18 -13.41
CA ASP A 59 0.92 -15.69 -13.98
C ASP A 59 1.89 -16.19 -12.88
N PRO A 60 2.13 -17.51 -12.77
CA PRO A 60 2.99 -18.07 -11.73
C PRO A 60 4.47 -17.70 -11.89
N GLU A 61 4.91 -17.29 -13.07
CA GLU A 61 6.31 -16.96 -13.37
C GLU A 61 6.60 -15.46 -13.26
N LEU A 62 5.61 -14.64 -12.90
CA LEU A 62 5.78 -13.20 -12.73
C LEU A 62 6.81 -12.89 -11.61
N PRO A 63 7.92 -12.19 -11.90
CA PRO A 63 8.94 -11.89 -10.91
C PRO A 63 8.55 -10.67 -10.06
N VAL A 64 7.54 -10.82 -9.19
CA VAL A 64 6.96 -9.73 -8.39
C VAL A 64 8.00 -9.01 -7.51
N ALA A 65 9.04 -9.72 -7.06
CA ALA A 65 10.10 -9.12 -6.26
C ALA A 65 11.01 -8.15 -7.04
N GLU A 66 10.95 -8.17 -8.37
CA GLU A 66 11.78 -7.37 -9.29
C GLU A 66 10.98 -6.27 -10.02
N MET A 67 9.67 -6.18 -9.79
CA MET A 67 8.79 -5.12 -10.31
C MET A 67 9.02 -3.80 -9.59
#